data_AF-A0A1B6D6H2-F1
#
_entry.id   AF-A0A1B6D6H2-F1
#
_cell.length_a   1.000
_cell.length_b   1.000
_cell.length_c   1.000
_cell.angle_alpha   90.00
_cell.angle_beta   90.00
_cell.angle_gamma   90.00
#
_symmetry.space_group_name_H-M   'P 1'
#
loop_
_entity.id
_entity.type
_entity.pdbx_description
1 polymer ?
#
loop_
_entity_poly.entity_id
_entity_poly.type
_entity_poly.pdbx_seq_one_letter_code
_entity_poly.pdbx_strand_id
1 'polypeptide(L)'
;LVAVGNDRGTAYLVEFSENLAISAKNDKALLTAMFERESRREKIIEGKMREIRLRVKTRQSEAHSTSSKDNRPSVQTLSAADALLRTAETDFLSIIEAEEKKALVVEGAEETTETTEDETNKPPTKDALPPN
;
A
#
# COMPACT_ATOMS: atom_id res chain seq x y z
N LEU A 1 -57.95 10.40 -2.00
CA LEU A 1 -58.77 11.63 -2.08
C LEU A 1 -58.47 12.49 -0.86
N VAL A 2 -58.18 13.78 -1.06
CA VAL A 2 -57.97 14.76 0.01
C VAL A 2 -58.89 15.95 -0.24
N ALA A 3 -59.52 16.45 0.82
CA ALA A 3 -60.32 17.66 0.77
C ALA A 3 -59.53 18.80 1.43
N VAL A 4 -59.42 19.92 0.73
CA VAL A 4 -58.75 21.13 1.22
C VAL A 4 -59.76 22.27 1.25
N GLY A 5 -60.03 22.80 2.44
CA GLY A 5 -60.82 24.01 2.62
C GLY A 5 -59.93 25.24 2.69
N ASN A 6 -60.41 26.37 2.18
CA ASN A 6 -59.79 27.68 2.41
C ASN A 6 -60.61 28.57 3.35
N ASP A 7 -59.99 29.66 3.79
CA ASP A 7 -60.54 30.70 4.66
C ASP A 7 -61.75 31.44 4.05
N ARG A 8 -61.87 31.43 2.72
CA ARG A 8 -63.03 32.00 1.99
C ARG A 8 -64.23 31.06 1.88
N GLY A 9 -64.20 29.91 2.55
CA GLY A 9 -65.31 28.97 2.59
C GLY A 9 -65.47 28.13 1.31
N THR A 10 -64.45 28.11 0.44
CA THR A 10 -64.41 27.18 -0.70
C THR A 10 -63.68 25.90 -0.32
N ALA A 11 -64.17 24.77 -0.80
CA ALA A 11 -63.58 23.45 -0.57
C ALA A 11 -63.23 22.80 -1.91
N TYR A 12 -62.01 22.29 -2.01
CA TYR A 12 -61.49 21.58 -3.18
C TYR A 12 -61.29 20.11 -2.81
N LEU A 13 -61.76 19.22 -3.69
CA LEU A 13 -61.46 17.79 -3.60
C LEU A 13 -60.37 17.48 -4.63
N VAL A 14 -59.27 16.90 -4.14
CA VAL A 14 -58.11 16.53 -4.96
C VAL A 14 -57.92 15.02 -4.86
N GLU A 15 -57.92 14.36 -6.01
CA GLU A 15 -57.55 12.96 -6.13
C GLU A 15 -56.07 12.85 -6.50
N PHE A 16 -55.36 11.92 -5.84
CA PHE A 16 -53.95 11.65 -6.11
C PHE A 16 -53.81 10.29 -6.81
N SER A 17 -52.76 10.14 -7.60
CA SER A 17 -52.39 8.84 -8.17
C SER A 17 -52.16 7.80 -7.06
N GLU A 18 -52.43 6.54 -7.37
CA GLU A 18 -52.28 5.40 -6.45
C GLU A 18 -50.88 5.32 -5.82
N ASN A 19 -49.83 5.66 -6.57
CA ASN A 19 -48.43 5.68 -6.11
C ASN A 19 -48.16 6.63 -4.92
N LEU A 20 -48.98 7.66 -4.76
CA LEU A 20 -48.86 8.61 -3.64
C LEU A 20 -49.88 8.31 -2.53
N ALA A 21 -50.98 7.63 -2.87
CA ALA A 21 -52.06 7.30 -1.95
C ALA A 21 -51.80 5.99 -1.18
N ILE A 22 -51.09 5.04 -1.79
CA ILE A 22 -50.85 3.71 -1.24
C ILE A 22 -49.35 3.52 -1.03
N SER A 23 -48.94 3.44 0.23
CA SER A 23 -47.57 3.07 0.59
C SER A 23 -47.53 1.59 0.98
N ALA A 24 -46.48 0.88 0.57
CA ALA A 24 -46.30 -0.50 0.95
C ALA A 24 -46.06 -0.60 2.47
N LYS A 25 -46.52 -1.68 3.10
CA LYS A 25 -46.48 -1.88 4.56
C LYS A 25 -45.11 -1.61 5.20
N ASN A 26 -44.03 -1.78 4.44
CA ASN A 26 -42.66 -1.67 4.92
C ASN A 26 -41.92 -0.41 4.43
N ASP A 27 -42.49 0.44 3.57
CA ASP A 27 -41.78 1.59 2.98
C ASP A 27 -41.25 2.55 4.04
N LYS A 28 -42.12 2.94 4.97
CA LYS A 28 -41.75 3.84 6.07
C LYS A 28 -40.59 3.27 6.89
N ALA A 29 -40.68 1.99 7.24
CA ALA A 29 -39.67 1.31 8.05
C ALA A 29 -38.33 1.20 7.30
N LEU A 30 -38.36 0.80 6.02
CA LEU A 30 -37.18 0.66 5.19
C LEU A 30 -36.49 2.01 4.97
N LEU A 31 -37.25 3.05 4.63
CA LEU A 31 -36.72 4.39 4.39
C LEU A 31 -36.12 4.99 5.67
N THR A 32 -36.82 4.82 6.81
CA THR A 32 -36.32 5.27 8.11
C THR A 32 -35.01 4.56 8.47
N ALA A 33 -34.95 3.24 8.29
CA ALA A 33 -33.73 2.45 8.53
C ALA A 33 -32.57 2.89 7.62
N MET A 34 -32.85 3.24 6.35
CA MET A 34 -31.84 3.78 5.44
C MET A 34 -31.28 5.12 5.94
N PHE A 35 -32.15 6.06 6.33
CA PHE A 35 -31.73 7.37 6.85
C PHE A 35 -30.93 7.24 8.16
N GLU A 36 -31.36 6.37 9.07
CA GLU A 36 -30.63 6.11 10.30
C GLU A 36 -29.24 5.53 10.02
N ARG A 37 -29.14 4.57 9.08
CA ARG A 37 -27.87 3.98 8.67
C ARG A 37 -26.92 5.04 8.12
N GLU A 38 -27.41 5.93 7.25
CA GLU A 38 -26.59 6.98 6.65
C GLU A 38 -26.15 8.03 7.69
N SER A 39 -27.06 8.46 8.57
CA SER A 39 -26.71 9.35 9.68
C SER A 39 -25.65 8.75 10.62
N ARG A 40 -25.71 7.44 10.90
CA ARG A 40 -24.69 6.76 11.72
C ARG A 40 -23.35 6.70 10.98
N ARG A 41 -23.38 6.37 9.68
CA ARG A 41 -22.18 6.34 8.84
C ARG A 41 -21.49 7.70 8.81
N GLU A 42 -22.25 8.77 8.61
CA GLU A 42 -21.73 10.14 8.59
C GLU A 42 -21.08 10.52 9.92
N LYS A 43 -21.77 10.26 11.06
CA LYS A 43 -21.21 10.50 12.41
C LYS A 43 -19.89 9.77 12.65
N ILE A 44 -19.78 8.51 12.22
CA ILE A 44 -18.55 7.72 12.36
C ILE A 44 -17.42 8.33 11.54
N ILE A 45 -17.70 8.73 10.30
CA ILE A 45 -16.70 9.33 9.42
C ILE A 45 -16.24 10.68 9.99
N GLU A 46 -17.17 11.52 10.44
CA GLU A 46 -16.84 12.81 11.05
C GLU A 46 -15.98 12.64 12.31
N GLY A 47 -16.32 11.69 13.18
CA GLY A 47 -15.54 11.36 14.38
C GLY A 47 -14.11 10.92 14.04
N LYS A 48 -13.94 10.02 13.07
CA LYS A 48 -12.62 9.58 12.58
C LYS A 48 -11.82 10.74 11.99
N MET A 49 -12.45 11.59 11.18
CA MET A 49 -11.80 12.76 10.59
C MET A 49 -11.34 13.75 11.67
N ARG A 50 -12.15 13.97 12.71
CA ARG A 50 -11.79 14.81 13.85
C ARG A 50 -10.58 14.25 14.60
N GLU A 51 -10.57 12.94 14.84
CA GLU A 51 -9.45 12.26 15.48
C GLU A 51 -8.15 12.37 14.66
N ILE A 52 -8.22 12.15 13.35
CA ILE A 52 -7.06 12.30 12.45
C ILE A 52 -6.50 13.72 12.54
N ARG A 53 -7.36 14.75 12.45
CA ARG A 53 -6.91 16.15 12.56
C ARG A 53 -6.25 16.44 13.91
N LEU A 54 -6.82 15.92 15.01
CA LEU A 54 -6.22 16.06 16.34
C LEU A 54 -4.86 15.37 16.41
N ARG A 55 -4.74 14.13 15.93
CA ARG A 55 -3.46 13.39 15.90
C ARG A 55 -2.39 14.14 15.10
N VAL A 56 -2.74 14.70 13.94
CA VAL A 56 -1.80 15.51 13.13
C VAL A 56 -1.37 16.76 13.90
N LYS A 57 -2.30 17.49 14.52
CA LYS A 57 -1.99 18.69 15.31
C LYS A 57 -1.09 18.37 16.50
N THR A 58 -1.38 17.31 17.25
CA THR A 58 -0.56 16.87 18.38
C THR A 58 0.86 16.52 17.94
N ARG A 59 1.01 15.74 16.85
CA ARG A 59 2.32 15.42 16.28
C ARG A 59 3.10 16.66 15.84
N GLN A 60 2.41 17.65 15.24
CA GLN A 60 3.04 18.91 14.86
C GLN A 60 3.48 19.72 16.09
N SER A 61 2.69 19.76 17.16
CA SER A 61 3.09 20.45 18.40
C SER A 61 4.25 19.76 19.12
N GLU A 62 4.31 18.43 19.11
CA GLU A 62 5.43 17.65 19.67
C GLU A 62 6.72 17.81 18.84
N ALA A 63 6.60 17.87 17.51
CA ALA A 63 7.73 18.20 16.64
C ALA A 63 8.23 19.64 16.87
N HIS A 64 7.34 20.58 17.19
CA HIS A 64 7.71 21.96 17.47
C HIS A 64 8.28 22.18 18.88
N SER A 65 7.93 21.35 19.87
CA SER A 65 8.52 21.40 21.21
C SER A 65 9.88 20.70 21.29
N THR A 66 10.20 19.85 20.31
CA THR A 66 11.49 19.13 20.21
C THR A 66 12.45 19.73 19.18
N SER A 67 12.11 20.87 18.57
CA SER A 67 12.94 21.58 17.59
C SER A 67 14.14 22.33 18.21
N SER A 68 14.82 21.71 19.17
CA SER A 68 16.18 22.09 19.60
C SER A 68 17.27 21.20 19.01
N LYS A 69 16.96 20.14 18.24
CA LYS A 69 17.96 19.44 17.41
C LYS A 69 17.33 18.90 16.12
N ASP A 70 17.99 19.20 15.00
CA ASP A 70 17.70 18.79 13.63
C ASP A 70 17.00 17.42 13.49
N ASN A 71 15.76 17.42 12.96
CA ASN A 71 15.29 16.36 12.07
C ASN A 71 14.02 16.79 11.33
N ARG A 72 14.14 16.91 10.00
CA ARG A 72 13.03 17.16 9.08
C ARG A 72 12.08 15.95 9.11
N PRO A 73 10.76 16.11 8.96
CA PRO A 73 9.85 14.98 9.09
C PRO A 73 9.89 14.15 7.81
N SER A 74 10.57 13.00 7.82
CA SER A 74 10.26 11.94 6.87
C SER A 74 8.87 11.42 7.22
N VAL A 75 7.93 11.47 6.29
CA VAL A 75 6.63 10.82 6.39
C VAL A 75 6.87 9.30 6.46
N GLN A 76 7.15 8.78 7.65
CA GLN A 76 7.28 7.36 7.93
C GLN A 76 6.17 6.96 8.89
N THR A 77 4.95 6.89 8.38
CA THR A 77 4.04 5.86 8.87
C THR A 77 4.37 4.62 8.07
N LEU A 78 5.38 3.86 8.50
CA LEU A 78 5.66 2.54 7.94
C LEU A 78 4.44 1.67 8.22
N SER A 79 3.58 1.53 7.21
CA SER A 79 2.43 0.65 7.21
C SER A 79 2.93 -0.80 7.31
N ALA A 80 2.06 -1.73 7.73
CA ALA A 80 2.37 -3.16 7.60
C ALA A 80 2.75 -3.53 6.15
N ALA A 81 2.21 -2.80 5.17
CA ALA A 81 2.60 -2.91 3.77
C ALA A 81 4.07 -2.51 3.50
N ASP A 82 4.58 -1.47 4.18
CA ASP A 82 5.96 -1.00 3.98
C ASP A 82 6.98 -1.96 4.60
N ALA A 83 6.62 -2.61 5.71
CA ALA A 83 7.44 -3.68 6.30
C ALA A 83 7.53 -4.89 5.36
N LEU A 84 6.42 -5.29 4.74
CA LEU A 84 6.40 -6.37 3.75
C LEU A 84 7.17 -6.00 2.48
N LEU A 85 7.04 -4.77 2.00
CA LEU A 85 7.77 -4.27 0.84
C LEU A 85 9.28 -4.34 1.07
N ARG A 86 9.74 -3.90 2.25
CA ARG A 86 11.16 -3.93 2.60
C ARG A 86 11.73 -5.35 2.65
N THR A 87 10.98 -6.30 3.20
CA THR A 87 11.38 -7.71 3.21
C THR A 87 11.46 -8.28 1.80
N ALA A 88 10.48 -7.96 0.94
CA ALA A 88 10.51 -8.40 -0.45
C ALA A 88 11.70 -7.81 -1.23
N GLU A 89 12.03 -6.54 -0.99
CA GLU A 89 13.22 -5.88 -1.59
C GLU A 89 14.52 -6.57 -1.16
N THR A 90 14.67 -6.91 0.13
CA THR A 90 15.89 -7.60 0.62
C THR A 90 16.02 -9.01 0.05
N ASP A 91 14.92 -9.74 -0.05
CA ASP A 91 14.92 -11.10 -0.60
C ASP A 91 15.27 -11.08 -2.10
N PHE A 92 14.71 -10.13 -2.86
CA PHE A 92 15.01 -9.96 -4.27
C PHE A 92 16.49 -9.63 -4.52
N LEU A 93 17.05 -8.66 -3.79
CA LEU A 93 18.46 -8.28 -3.95
C LEU A 93 19.41 -9.40 -3.52
N SER A 94 19.07 -10.15 -2.47
CA SER A 94 19.83 -11.33 -2.04
C SER A 94 19.89 -12.41 -3.13
N ILE A 95 18.77 -12.65 -3.83
CA ILE A 95 18.72 -13.59 -4.95
C ILE A 95 19.59 -13.10 -6.10
N ILE A 96 19.51 -11.82 -6.48
CA ILE A 96 20.36 -11.25 -7.54
C ILE A 96 21.84 -11.37 -7.18
N GLU A 97 22.24 -10.99 -5.96
CA GLU A 97 23.65 -11.11 -5.55
C GLU A 97 24.13 -12.55 -5.54
N ALA A 98 23.27 -13.51 -5.16
CA ALA A 98 23.61 -14.93 -5.18
C ALA A 98 23.75 -15.44 -6.62
N GLU A 99 22.92 -14.97 -7.54
CA GLU A 99 22.97 -15.32 -8.95
C GLU A 99 24.17 -14.68 -9.65
N GLU A 100 24.50 -13.42 -9.36
CA GLU A 100 25.71 -12.75 -9.86
C GLU A 100 26.98 -13.44 -9.36
N LYS A 101 27.05 -13.78 -8.06
CA LYS A 101 28.18 -14.55 -7.51
C LYS A 101 28.28 -15.93 -8.15
N LYS A 102 27.15 -16.57 -8.43
CA LYS A 102 27.12 -17.88 -9.10
C LYS A 102 27.51 -17.77 -10.57
N ALA A 103 27.10 -16.72 -11.29
CA ALA A 103 27.51 -16.45 -12.66
C ALA A 103 29.01 -16.15 -12.77
N LEU A 104 29.57 -15.39 -11.82
CA LEU A 104 31.02 -15.15 -11.74
C LEU A 104 31.81 -16.42 -11.41
N VAL A 105 31.23 -17.35 -10.64
CA VAL A 105 31.84 -18.66 -10.36
C VAL A 105 31.75 -19.60 -11.57
N VAL A 106 30.72 -19.46 -12.41
CA VAL A 106 30.58 -20.21 -13.67
C VAL A 106 31.57 -19.69 -14.73
N GLU A 107 31.72 -18.37 -14.87
CA GLU A 107 32.72 -17.75 -15.75
C GLU A 107 34.17 -18.06 -15.31
N GLY A 108 34.44 -18.13 -14.01
CA GLY A 108 35.76 -18.52 -13.49
C GLY A 108 36.08 -20.02 -13.61
N ALA A 109 35.11 -20.87 -13.92
CA ALA A 109 35.30 -22.30 -14.09
C ALA A 109 35.53 -22.72 -15.55
N GLU A 110 35.14 -21.91 -16.53
CA GLU A 110 35.39 -22.19 -17.95
C GLU A 110 36.81 -21.77 -18.40
N GLU A 111 37.49 -20.87 -17.70
CA GLU A 111 38.84 -20.41 -18.08
C GLU A 111 39.99 -21.34 -17.62
N THR A 112 39.71 -22.44 -16.90
CA THR A 112 40.75 -23.34 -16.34
C THR A 112 40.88 -24.70 -17.01
N THR A 113 40.12 -24.99 -18.08
CA THR A 113 40.13 -26.33 -18.72
C THR A 113 40.85 -26.42 -20.06
N GLU A 114 41.46 -25.36 -20.60
CA GLU A 114 42.04 -25.41 -21.97
C GLU A 114 43.56 -25.55 -22.10
N THR A 115 44.37 -25.67 -21.03
CA THR A 115 45.84 -25.78 -21.23
C THR A 115 46.54 -26.81 -20.36
N THR A 116 46.25 -28.11 -20.47
CA THR A 116 47.23 -29.16 -20.10
C THR A 116 46.98 -30.49 -20.81
N GLU A 117 47.03 -30.55 -22.14
CA GLU A 117 47.30 -31.81 -22.84
C GLU A 117 48.12 -31.50 -24.10
N ASP A 118 49.46 -31.59 -24.03
CA ASP A 118 50.18 -32.51 -24.94
C ASP A 118 51.67 -32.73 -24.60
N GLU A 119 52.06 -33.98 -24.85
CA GLU A 119 53.39 -34.54 -25.11
C GLU A 119 54.44 -34.67 -23.99
N THR A 120 54.38 -35.83 -23.34
CA THR A 120 55.55 -36.61 -22.92
C THR A 120 56.30 -37.22 -24.12
N ASN A 121 57.57 -36.84 -24.38
CA ASN A 121 58.62 -37.79 -24.80
C ASN A 121 60.07 -37.23 -24.82
N LYS A 122 60.94 -37.78 -23.94
CA LYS A 122 62.38 -38.18 -24.07
C LYS A 122 63.44 -37.30 -24.85
N PRO A 123 64.77 -37.46 -24.56
CA PRO A 123 65.54 -37.48 -23.30
C PRO A 123 66.91 -36.73 -23.43
N PRO A 124 67.98 -37.08 -22.67
CA PRO A 124 68.81 -36.18 -21.85
C PRO A 124 69.92 -35.48 -22.70
N THR A 125 70.73 -34.54 -22.23
CA THR A 125 71.90 -34.78 -21.39
C THR A 125 72.66 -33.46 -21.20
N LYS A 126 73.18 -33.28 -19.98
CA LYS A 126 74.53 -32.77 -19.61
C LYS A 126 75.00 -31.37 -20.03
N ASP A 127 75.68 -30.80 -19.03
CA ASP A 127 76.80 -29.86 -19.08
C ASP A 127 76.54 -28.35 -18.86
N ALA A 128 76.88 -27.97 -17.61
CA ALA A 128 77.87 -26.94 -17.26
C ALA A 128 77.54 -25.44 -17.38
N LEU A 129 77.43 -24.85 -16.18
CA LEU A 129 78.00 -23.57 -15.71
C LEU A 129 77.41 -22.22 -16.20
N PRO A 130 77.59 -21.13 -15.40
CA PRO A 130 76.66 -20.02 -15.31
C PRO A 130 77.29 -18.68 -15.81
N PRO A 131 76.80 -17.53 -15.34
CA PRO A 131 76.14 -16.50 -16.14
C PRO A 131 77.10 -15.44 -16.72
N ASN A 132 76.59 -14.63 -17.64
CA ASN A 132 76.91 -13.20 -17.73
C ASN A 132 75.68 -12.45 -18.23
#